data_AF-A0A8J4TK08-F1
#
_entry.id   AF-A0A8J4TK08-F1
#
_cell.length_a   1.000
_cell.length_b   1.000
_cell.length_c   1.000
_cell.angle_alpha   90.00
_cell.angle_beta   90.00
_cell.angle_gamma   90.00
#
_symmetry.space_group_name_H-M   'P 1'
#
loop_
_entity.id
_entity.type
_entity.pdbx_description
1 polymer ?
#
loop_
_entity_poly.entity_id
_entity_poly.type
_entity_poly.pdbx_seq_one_letter_code
_entity_poly.pdbx_strand_id
1 'polypeptide(L)'
;MEYPLLAVINLDTRLSLSGLFSDVRFTSELPPESPSSTELLVHINCKYYSADITVREVTPDAQMNNAEAVLICFDGEKVCSWESALEYMGLASRLNLPLRLLVCSKLYPDALPTDACGDLRLFHRLALEHEFELIELEPDDETIEEGEEFGVSRLKSALEAHMWSNMKLHSDTNNVRVSQISSPSVHSNNSNLAHKGNPPTLSGKSQVPPLVVPINPTNDNKGGDKSSESSFTNDEDVDDDGVESFERIFHKFMDTRERLPKLDPQQRRILAEKVILQLCRSVDNETDESTDGDDFTSS
;
A
#
# COMPACT_ATOMS: atom_id res chain seq x y z
N MET A 1 -16.98 24.33 -14.00
CA MET A 1 -16.48 23.49 -12.91
C MET A 1 -14.99 23.42 -13.09
N GLU A 2 -14.22 23.64 -12.03
CA GLU A 2 -12.77 23.48 -12.07
C GLU A 2 -12.46 21.98 -11.95
N TYR A 3 -11.58 21.48 -12.80
CA TYR A 3 -11.13 20.09 -12.74
C TYR A 3 -10.11 19.92 -11.60
N PRO A 4 -9.99 18.73 -10.99
CA PRO A 4 -8.93 18.47 -10.01
C PRO A 4 -7.56 18.75 -10.61
N LEU A 5 -6.69 19.34 -9.79
CA LEU A 5 -5.40 19.85 -10.20
C LEU A 5 -4.28 18.86 -9.86
N LEU A 6 -3.53 18.44 -10.88
CA LEU A 6 -2.19 17.89 -10.75
C LEU A 6 -1.19 19.05 -10.88
N ALA A 7 -0.61 19.44 -9.74
CA ALA A 7 0.43 20.46 -9.70
C ALA A 7 1.77 19.87 -10.17
N VAL A 8 2.40 20.53 -11.14
CA VAL A 8 3.73 20.14 -11.64
C VAL A 8 4.76 21.16 -11.21
N ILE A 9 5.80 20.70 -10.54
CA ILE A 9 6.99 21.50 -10.23
C ILE A 9 8.10 21.00 -11.15
N ASN A 10 8.42 21.79 -12.17
CA ASN A 10 9.38 21.41 -13.18
C ASN A 10 10.75 22.04 -12.89
N LEU A 11 11.67 21.25 -12.34
CA LEU A 11 13.05 21.62 -12.06
C LEU A 11 14.02 21.12 -13.13
N ASP A 12 13.56 20.22 -14.02
CA ASP A 12 14.32 19.75 -15.17
C ASP A 12 13.85 20.44 -16.45
N THR A 13 14.60 21.46 -16.87
CA THR A 13 14.32 22.22 -18.10
C THR A 13 14.30 21.39 -19.40
N ARG A 14 14.78 20.13 -19.36
CA ARG A 14 14.72 19.21 -20.51
C ARG A 14 13.35 18.57 -20.65
N LEU A 15 12.60 18.47 -19.55
CA LEU A 15 11.26 17.92 -19.53
C LEU A 15 10.25 19.03 -19.83
N SER A 16 9.28 18.72 -20.69
CA SER A 16 8.15 19.61 -20.96
C SER A 16 6.86 18.87 -20.63
N LEU A 17 5.86 19.58 -20.09
CA LEU A 17 4.53 19.00 -19.85
C LEU A 17 3.97 18.33 -21.11
N SER A 18 4.06 19.01 -22.25
CA SER A 18 3.57 18.47 -23.52
C SER A 18 4.26 17.17 -23.94
N GLY A 19 5.56 17.03 -23.64
CA GLY A 19 6.31 15.81 -23.94
C GLY A 19 6.01 14.69 -22.95
N LEU A 20 5.96 15.00 -21.66
CA LEU A 20 5.69 14.01 -20.61
C LEU A 20 4.29 13.41 -20.72
N PHE A 21 3.33 14.21 -21.18
CA PHE A 21 1.94 13.81 -21.35
C PHE A 21 1.53 13.64 -22.83
N SER A 22 2.48 13.57 -23.78
CA SER A 22 2.17 13.36 -25.21
C SER A 22 1.47 12.03 -25.44
N ASP A 23 1.98 11.00 -24.78
CA ASP A 23 1.54 9.60 -24.92
C ASP A 23 0.42 9.27 -23.93
N VAL A 24 0.25 10.14 -22.94
CA VAL A 24 -0.80 10.13 -21.93
C VAL A 24 -2.06 10.84 -22.46
N ARG A 25 -2.17 11.06 -23.78
CA ARG A 25 -3.44 11.51 -24.41
C ARG A 25 -4.43 10.36 -24.46
N PHE A 26 -5.13 10.12 -23.35
CA PHE A 26 -6.24 9.20 -23.35
C PHE A 26 -7.40 9.79 -24.18
N THR A 27 -7.59 9.26 -25.39
CA THR A 27 -8.74 9.43 -26.31
C THR A 27 -9.63 10.69 -26.19
N SER A 28 -9.28 11.71 -26.99
CA SER A 28 -10.09 12.63 -27.83
C SER A 28 -11.51 13.08 -27.41
N GLU A 29 -11.65 14.37 -27.08
CA GLU A 29 -12.29 15.44 -27.90
C GLU A 29 -12.48 16.69 -27.03
N LEU A 30 -11.59 17.69 -27.11
CA LEU A 30 -11.90 19.05 -26.63
C LEU A 30 -11.34 20.11 -27.59
N PRO A 31 -12.00 21.28 -27.73
CA PRO A 31 -11.79 22.23 -28.81
C PRO A 31 -10.45 22.96 -28.70
N PRO A 32 -9.99 23.60 -29.79
CA PRO A 32 -8.70 24.26 -29.85
C PRO A 32 -8.75 25.61 -29.14
N GLU A 33 -8.77 25.61 -27.82
CA GLU A 33 -8.26 26.75 -27.06
C GLU A 33 -6.79 26.45 -26.78
N SER A 34 -5.91 27.26 -27.35
CA SER A 34 -4.46 27.10 -27.30
C SER A 34 -4.00 26.82 -25.85
N PRO A 35 -3.48 25.63 -25.54
CA PRO A 35 -2.91 25.38 -24.22
C PRO A 35 -1.73 26.35 -24.07
N SER A 36 -1.74 27.18 -23.03
CA SER A 36 -0.50 27.79 -22.58
C SER A 36 0.48 26.65 -22.30
N SER A 37 1.76 26.79 -22.67
CA SER A 37 2.76 25.72 -22.51
C SER A 37 2.87 25.16 -21.08
N THR A 38 2.29 25.87 -20.10
CA THR A 38 2.30 25.58 -18.67
C THR A 38 1.02 24.89 -18.16
N GLU A 39 0.00 24.65 -18.99
CA GLU A 39 -1.26 24.02 -18.58
C GLU A 39 -1.83 23.08 -19.66
N LEU A 40 -2.29 21.91 -19.23
CA LEU A 40 -2.84 20.86 -20.08
C LEU A 40 -4.08 20.25 -19.42
N LEU A 41 -5.12 20.00 -20.20
CA LEU A 41 -6.23 19.16 -19.77
C LEU A 41 -5.94 17.70 -20.16
N VAL A 42 -5.94 16.80 -19.18
CA VAL A 42 -5.72 15.37 -19.36
C VAL A 42 -7.00 14.63 -19.00
N HIS A 43 -7.54 13.89 -19.96
CA HIS A 43 -8.64 12.96 -19.71
C HIS A 43 -8.03 11.64 -19.24
N ILE A 44 -8.36 11.12 -18.06
CA ILE A 44 -7.98 9.78 -17.63
C ILE A 44 -9.11 8.83 -17.98
N ASN A 45 -8.80 7.73 -18.67
CA ASN A 45 -9.79 6.72 -19.04
C ASN A 45 -9.17 5.33 -18.86
N CYS A 46 -9.49 4.70 -17.73
CA CYS A 46 -9.03 3.35 -17.42
C CYS A 46 -10.19 2.36 -17.48
N LYS A 47 -9.93 1.09 -17.16
CA LYS A 47 -10.97 0.05 -17.17
C LYS A 47 -12.17 0.36 -16.27
N TYR A 48 -11.95 1.11 -15.19
CA TYR A 48 -12.91 1.26 -14.10
C TYR A 48 -13.65 2.60 -14.11
N TYR A 49 -12.99 3.67 -14.57
CA TYR A 49 -13.55 5.01 -14.52
C TYR A 49 -12.95 5.91 -15.61
N SER A 50 -13.61 7.05 -15.81
CA SER A 50 -13.07 8.20 -16.51
C SER A 50 -13.03 9.44 -15.61
N ALA A 51 -12.02 10.28 -15.75
CA ALA A 51 -11.87 11.53 -15.02
C ALA A 51 -11.22 12.58 -15.94
N ASP A 52 -11.44 13.86 -15.66
CA ASP A 52 -10.76 14.94 -16.39
C ASP A 52 -9.94 15.73 -15.37
N ILE A 53 -8.65 15.91 -15.59
CA ILE A 53 -7.75 16.60 -14.66
C ILE A 53 -7.05 17.76 -15.35
N THR A 54 -6.80 18.83 -14.60
CA THR A 54 -5.93 19.90 -15.04
C THR A 54 -4.51 19.60 -14.58
N VAL A 55 -3.57 19.51 -15.52
CA VAL A 55 -2.13 19.42 -15.25
C VAL A 55 -1.54 20.80 -15.47
N ARG A 56 -0.91 21.38 -14.45
CA ARG A 56 -0.39 22.74 -14.53
C ARG A 56 0.99 22.84 -13.90
N GLU A 57 1.93 23.45 -14.61
CA GLU A 57 3.19 23.92 -14.04
C GLU A 57 2.88 25.07 -13.07
N VAL A 58 3.25 24.88 -11.81
CA VAL A 58 2.92 25.82 -10.74
C VAL A 58 4.15 26.43 -10.10
N THR A 59 3.99 27.65 -9.59
CA THR A 59 4.91 28.18 -8.59
C THR A 59 4.58 27.58 -7.22
N PRO A 60 5.58 27.15 -6.42
CA PRO A 60 5.38 26.30 -5.24
C PRO A 60 4.47 26.87 -4.13
N ASP A 61 4.38 28.19 -3.98
CA ASP A 61 3.91 28.78 -2.71
C ASP A 61 2.39 28.81 -2.53
N ALA A 62 1.63 29.27 -3.53
CA ALA A 62 0.19 29.51 -3.39
C ALA A 62 -0.69 28.54 -4.21
N GLN A 63 -0.14 28.01 -5.31
CA GLN A 63 -0.90 27.23 -6.29
C GLN A 63 -1.00 25.75 -5.91
N MET A 64 -0.06 25.25 -5.10
CA MET A 64 -0.04 23.85 -4.67
C MET A 64 -1.10 23.53 -3.59
N ASN A 65 -1.61 24.53 -2.88
CA ASN A 65 -2.64 24.36 -1.85
C ASN A 65 -3.99 23.86 -2.38
N ASN A 66 -4.27 24.09 -3.67
CA ASN A 66 -5.50 23.65 -4.33
C ASN A 66 -5.29 22.37 -5.15
N ALA A 67 -4.09 21.77 -5.08
CA ALA A 67 -3.77 20.57 -5.83
C ALA A 67 -4.35 19.33 -5.13
N GLU A 68 -4.80 18.35 -5.93
CA GLU A 68 -5.16 17.02 -5.43
C GLU A 68 -3.96 16.06 -5.50
N ALA A 69 -2.98 16.39 -6.33
CA ALA A 69 -1.80 15.60 -6.55
C ALA A 69 -0.61 16.50 -6.92
N VAL A 70 0.62 16.02 -6.69
CA VAL A 70 1.84 16.71 -7.12
C VAL A 70 2.75 15.79 -7.91
N LEU A 71 3.37 16.37 -8.93
CA LEU A 71 4.42 15.79 -9.74
C LEU A 71 5.64 16.71 -9.68
N ILE A 72 6.73 16.25 -9.09
CA ILE A 72 8.00 16.98 -9.04
C ILE A 72 8.92 16.38 -10.09
N CYS A 73 9.29 17.16 -11.10
CA CYS A 73 10.27 16.76 -12.10
C CYS A 73 11.63 17.34 -11.70
N PHE A 74 12.66 16.52 -11.53
CA PHE A 74 14.00 16.98 -11.17
C PHE A 74 15.06 16.41 -12.11
N ASP A 75 16.15 17.15 -12.23
CA ASP A 75 17.32 16.74 -13.02
C ASP A 75 18.22 15.86 -12.15
N GLY A 76 18.22 14.55 -12.45
CA GLY A 76 18.99 13.55 -11.72
C GLY A 76 20.52 13.66 -11.90
N GLU A 77 21.02 14.61 -12.70
CA GLU A 77 22.44 14.95 -12.81
C GLU A 77 22.86 16.15 -11.93
N LYS A 78 21.89 16.90 -11.36
CA LYS A 78 22.17 18.17 -10.69
C LYS A 78 21.79 18.16 -9.21
N VAL A 79 22.79 18.34 -8.36
CA VAL A 79 22.62 18.48 -6.89
C VAL A 79 21.60 19.57 -6.52
N CYS A 80 21.69 20.76 -7.13
CA CYS A 80 20.77 21.85 -6.82
C CYS A 80 19.31 21.54 -7.19
N SER A 81 19.09 20.71 -8.22
CA SER A 81 17.75 20.27 -8.60
C SER A 81 17.19 19.28 -7.58
N TRP A 82 18.03 18.38 -7.08
CA TRP A 82 17.67 17.44 -6.02
C TRP A 82 17.37 18.14 -4.70
N GLU A 83 18.20 19.08 -4.27
CA GLU A 83 17.99 19.90 -3.07
C GLU A 83 16.66 20.66 -3.14
N SER A 84 16.36 21.27 -4.30
CA SER A 84 15.07 21.93 -4.53
C SER A 84 13.91 20.94 -4.47
N ALA A 85 14.06 19.75 -5.06
CA ALA A 85 13.04 18.70 -5.00
C ALA A 85 12.75 18.27 -3.55
N LEU A 86 13.78 18.14 -2.70
CA LEU A 86 13.62 17.83 -1.27
C LEU A 86 12.78 18.89 -0.54
N GLU A 87 13.01 20.17 -0.80
CA GLU A 87 12.20 21.25 -0.21
C GLU A 87 10.71 21.11 -0.59
N TYR A 88 10.43 20.80 -1.86
CA TYR A 88 9.06 20.63 -2.36
C TYR A 88 8.41 19.33 -1.92
N MET A 89 9.17 18.25 -1.77
CA MET A 89 8.68 17.01 -1.16
C MET A 89 8.22 17.29 0.27
N GLY A 90 9.01 18.03 1.06
CA GLY A 90 8.62 18.47 2.39
C GLY A 90 7.35 19.35 2.40
N LEU A 91 7.17 20.23 1.41
CA LEU A 91 5.95 21.02 1.27
C LEU A 91 4.73 20.15 0.94
N ALA A 92 4.86 19.21 0.00
CA ALA A 92 3.79 18.28 -0.37
C ALA A 92 3.36 17.39 0.81
N SER A 93 4.30 16.90 1.61
CA SER A 93 4.00 16.16 2.84
C SER A 93 3.20 17.02 3.82
N ARG A 94 3.56 18.30 4.02
CA ARG A 94 2.79 19.20 4.90
C ARG A 94 1.37 19.46 4.41
N LEU A 95 1.17 19.51 3.10
CA LEU A 95 -0.16 19.67 2.48
C LEU A 95 -0.97 18.37 2.47
N ASN A 96 -0.38 17.24 2.87
CA ASN A 96 -1.00 15.91 2.86
C ASN A 96 -1.59 15.54 1.49
N LEU A 97 -0.87 15.87 0.41
CA LEU A 97 -1.31 15.48 -0.92
C LEU A 97 -1.32 13.94 -1.04
N PRO A 98 -2.42 13.31 -1.49
CA PRO A 98 -2.54 11.85 -1.52
C PRO A 98 -1.70 11.18 -2.61
N LEU A 99 -1.50 11.85 -3.75
CA LEU A 99 -0.64 11.37 -4.82
C LEU A 99 0.59 12.27 -4.93
N ARG A 100 1.77 11.69 -4.72
CA ARG A 100 3.06 12.37 -4.72
C ARG A 100 4.03 11.61 -5.62
N LEU A 101 4.32 12.18 -6.78
CA LEU A 101 5.18 11.57 -7.78
C LEU A 101 6.45 12.40 -7.93
N LEU A 102 7.58 11.71 -7.93
CA LEU A 102 8.90 12.29 -8.14
C LEU A 102 9.46 11.66 -9.43
N VAL A 103 9.74 12.49 -10.43
CA VAL A 103 10.13 12.04 -11.77
C VAL A 103 11.47 12.64 -12.17
N CYS A 104 12.32 11.82 -12.77
CA CYS A 104 13.54 12.29 -13.45
C CYS A 104 13.77 11.46 -14.71
N SER A 105 14.61 11.96 -15.63
CA SER A 105 15.04 11.16 -16.78
C SER A 105 15.79 9.91 -16.34
N LYS A 106 16.85 10.10 -15.55
CA LYS A 106 17.72 9.05 -15.03
C LYS A 106 18.43 9.54 -13.77
N LEU A 107 18.71 8.64 -12.84
CA LEU A 107 19.47 8.95 -11.63
C LEU A 107 20.98 8.83 -11.84
N TYR A 108 21.73 9.73 -11.21
CA TYR A 108 23.19 9.67 -11.16
C TYR A 108 23.69 9.83 -9.72
N PRO A 109 24.64 8.99 -9.26
CA PRO A 109 25.26 9.11 -7.94
C PRO A 109 25.84 10.50 -7.67
N ASP A 110 26.38 11.13 -8.71
CA ASP A 110 27.09 12.42 -8.64
C ASP A 110 26.16 13.61 -8.34
N ALA A 111 24.84 13.43 -8.48
CA ALA A 111 23.86 14.43 -8.13
C ALA A 111 23.54 14.45 -6.62
N LEU A 112 24.14 13.57 -5.83
CA LEU A 112 24.07 13.64 -4.38
C LEU A 112 25.22 14.48 -3.81
N PRO A 113 25.01 15.16 -2.67
CA PRO A 113 26.09 15.77 -1.91
C PRO A 113 27.26 14.79 -1.69
N THR A 114 28.50 15.29 -1.72
CA THR A 114 29.72 14.45 -1.74
C THR A 114 29.86 13.53 -0.52
N ASP A 115 29.18 13.84 0.59
CA ASP A 115 29.15 13.06 1.82
C ASP A 115 28.17 11.87 1.80
N ALA A 116 27.25 11.82 0.82
CA ALA A 116 26.24 10.77 0.66
C ALA A 116 26.76 9.46 0.03
N CYS A 117 28.08 9.35 -0.22
CA CYS A 117 28.76 8.16 -0.76
C CYS A 117 28.11 7.58 -2.04
N GLY A 118 27.59 8.42 -2.94
CA GLY A 118 27.11 8.02 -4.26
C GLY A 118 26.05 6.90 -4.24
N ASP A 119 25.34 6.74 -3.14
CA ASP A 119 24.40 5.64 -2.98
C ASP A 119 23.06 6.01 -3.61
N LEU A 120 22.75 5.45 -4.79
CA LEU A 120 21.47 5.66 -5.48
C LEU A 120 20.26 5.30 -4.59
N ARG A 121 20.44 4.40 -3.62
CA ARG A 121 19.38 4.05 -2.65
C ARG A 121 18.94 5.25 -1.81
N LEU A 122 19.76 6.29 -1.71
CA LEU A 122 19.40 7.52 -1.01
C LEU A 122 18.21 8.23 -1.67
N PHE A 123 18.14 8.26 -3.01
CA PHE A 123 17.00 8.84 -3.72
C PHE A 123 15.71 8.10 -3.37
N HIS A 124 15.73 6.77 -3.45
CA HIS A 124 14.57 5.93 -3.13
C HIS A 124 14.17 6.06 -1.65
N ARG A 125 15.15 6.02 -0.74
CA ARG A 125 14.88 6.15 0.70
C ARG A 125 14.23 7.49 1.03
N LEU A 126 14.78 8.60 0.55
CA LEU A 126 14.24 9.92 0.82
C LEU A 126 12.87 10.14 0.14
N ALA A 127 12.67 9.61 -1.07
CA ALA A 127 11.36 9.61 -1.70
C ALA A 127 10.32 8.88 -0.81
N LEU A 128 10.64 7.67 -0.33
CA LEU A 128 9.77 6.89 0.54
C LEU A 128 9.50 7.58 1.89
N GLU A 129 10.52 8.19 2.51
CA GLU A 129 10.36 8.96 3.76
C GLU A 129 9.35 10.11 3.60
N HIS A 130 9.22 10.68 2.40
CA HIS A 130 8.24 11.71 2.06
C HIS A 130 6.94 11.18 1.44
N GLU A 131 6.78 9.85 1.36
CA GLU A 131 5.68 9.13 0.70
C GLU A 131 5.56 9.46 -0.79
N PHE A 132 6.69 9.76 -1.44
CA PHE A 132 6.78 9.91 -2.88
C PHE A 132 7.08 8.58 -3.55
N GLU A 133 6.44 8.37 -4.69
CA GLU A 133 6.87 7.36 -5.64
C GLU A 133 7.90 7.96 -6.61
N LEU A 134 9.12 7.41 -6.61
CA LEU A 134 10.19 7.79 -7.53
C LEU A 134 10.07 6.99 -8.83
N ILE A 135 9.99 7.70 -9.96
CA ILE A 135 9.87 7.13 -11.31
C ILE A 135 11.00 7.68 -12.18
N GLU A 136 11.87 6.79 -12.63
CA GLU A 136 12.85 7.07 -13.68
C GLU A 136 12.19 6.87 -15.05
N LEU A 137 12.31 7.87 -15.94
CA LEU A 137 11.74 7.82 -17.29
C LEU A 137 12.53 6.88 -18.20
N GLU A 138 13.84 6.82 -18.02
CA GLU A 138 14.79 6.06 -18.82
C GLU A 138 15.74 5.26 -17.90
N PRO A 139 15.22 4.27 -17.14
CA PRO A 139 16.05 3.41 -16.29
C PRO A 139 16.96 2.52 -17.14
N ASP A 140 18.03 2.01 -16.53
CA ASP A 140 18.90 1.02 -17.18
C ASP A 140 18.20 -0.33 -17.25
N ASP A 141 18.32 -1.05 -18.37
CA ASP A 141 17.67 -2.35 -18.60
C ASP A 141 17.97 -3.38 -17.49
N GLU A 142 19.16 -3.30 -16.88
CA GLU A 142 19.60 -4.18 -15.78
C GLU A 142 18.91 -3.89 -14.44
N THR A 143 18.35 -2.69 -14.28
CA THR A 143 17.68 -2.24 -13.06
C THR A 143 16.17 -2.49 -13.06
N ILE A 144 15.61 -2.86 -14.21
CA ILE A 144 14.18 -3.12 -14.38
C ILE A 144 13.86 -4.53 -13.89
N GLU A 145 12.97 -4.66 -12.92
CA GLU A 145 12.46 -5.95 -12.47
C GLU A 145 11.47 -6.54 -13.49
N GLU A 146 11.57 -7.85 -13.74
CA GLU A 146 10.75 -8.51 -14.75
C GLU A 146 9.26 -8.42 -14.41
N GLY A 147 8.49 -7.82 -15.32
CA GLY A 147 7.05 -7.66 -15.17
C GLY A 147 6.63 -6.37 -14.46
N GLU A 148 7.58 -5.53 -14.04
CA GLU A 148 7.29 -4.19 -13.53
C GLU A 148 7.14 -3.17 -14.66
N GLU A 149 6.28 -2.17 -14.42
CA GLU A 149 6.14 -1.02 -15.31
C GLU A 149 7.13 0.07 -14.91
N PHE A 150 7.74 0.72 -15.89
CA PHE A 150 8.69 1.82 -15.69
C PHE A 150 8.38 3.02 -16.60
N GLY A 151 9.08 4.13 -16.36
CA GLY A 151 8.96 5.37 -17.11
C GLY A 151 7.54 5.91 -17.28
N VAL A 152 7.21 6.35 -18.50
CA VAL A 152 5.91 6.97 -18.79
C VAL A 152 4.75 6.01 -18.54
N SER A 153 4.94 4.70 -18.77
CA SER A 153 3.94 3.68 -18.46
C SER A 153 3.63 3.63 -16.96
N ARG A 154 4.67 3.66 -16.11
CA ARG A 154 4.49 3.68 -14.65
C ARG A 154 3.83 4.96 -14.18
N LEU A 155 4.25 6.12 -14.71
CA LEU A 155 3.63 7.41 -14.44
C LEU A 155 2.12 7.38 -14.76
N LYS A 156 1.77 6.83 -15.93
CA LYS A 156 0.39 6.66 -16.36
C LYS A 156 -0.40 5.79 -15.38
N SER A 157 0.14 4.63 -14.99
CA SER A 157 -0.52 3.72 -14.06
C SER A 157 -0.72 4.32 -12.67
N ALA A 158 0.23 5.12 -12.18
CA ALA A 158 0.06 5.86 -10.92
C ALA A 158 -1.10 6.86 -11.00
N LEU A 159 -1.23 7.59 -12.12
CA LEU A 159 -2.34 8.51 -12.35
C LEU A 159 -3.69 7.79 -12.49
N GLU A 160 -3.72 6.64 -13.18
CA GLU A 160 -4.94 5.81 -13.30
C GLU A 160 -5.36 5.17 -11.96
N ALA A 161 -4.40 4.82 -11.10
CA ALA A 161 -4.69 4.22 -9.80
C ALA A 161 -5.22 5.23 -8.78
N HIS A 162 -4.92 6.52 -8.96
CA HIS A 162 -5.37 7.57 -8.06
C HIS A 162 -6.89 7.77 -8.10
N MET A 163 -7.45 8.10 -6.94
CA MET A 163 -8.90 8.30 -6.79
C MET A 163 -9.30 9.75 -7.01
N TRP A 164 -9.41 10.17 -8.27
CA TRP A 164 -9.78 11.54 -8.63
C TRP A 164 -11.18 11.95 -8.14
N SER A 165 -11.28 13.15 -7.56
CA SER A 165 -12.53 13.69 -7.01
C SER A 165 -13.70 13.80 -8.00
N ASN A 166 -13.41 13.85 -9.30
CA ASN A 166 -14.42 13.91 -10.37
C ASN A 166 -14.57 12.62 -11.19
N MET A 167 -14.06 11.49 -10.70
CA MET A 167 -14.15 10.23 -11.42
C MET A 167 -15.61 9.79 -11.69
N LYS A 168 -15.84 9.22 -12.87
CA LYS A 168 -17.10 8.64 -13.32
C LYS A 168 -16.89 7.16 -13.57
N LEU A 169 -17.40 6.33 -12.68
CA LEU A 169 -17.29 4.87 -12.81
C LEU A 169 -17.99 4.38 -14.09
N HIS A 170 -17.34 3.47 -14.79
CA HIS A 170 -17.96 2.77 -15.91
C HIS A 170 -19.02 1.79 -15.38
N SER A 171 -20.23 1.87 -15.92
CA SER A 171 -21.40 1.17 -15.39
C SER A 171 -21.52 -0.31 -15.77
N ASP A 172 -20.48 -0.96 -16.31
CA ASP A 172 -20.60 -2.33 -16.83
C ASP A 172 -19.70 -3.34 -16.10
N THR A 173 -20.28 -4.06 -15.11
CA THR A 173 -20.10 -5.52 -14.84
C THR A 173 -20.75 -5.96 -13.52
N ASN A 174 -22.07 -5.76 -13.37
CA ASN A 174 -23.00 -6.82 -12.96
C ASN A 174 -24.44 -6.28 -13.02
N ASN A 175 -25.07 -6.42 -14.19
CA ASN A 175 -26.50 -6.71 -14.21
C ASN A 175 -26.72 -8.12 -13.61
N VAL A 176 -26.41 -8.30 -12.32
CA VAL A 176 -27.20 -9.23 -11.52
C VAL A 176 -28.56 -8.59 -11.54
N ARG A 177 -29.41 -9.10 -12.43
CA ARG A 177 -30.84 -8.96 -12.30
C ARG A 177 -31.14 -9.46 -10.89
N VAL A 178 -31.24 -8.55 -9.93
CA VAL A 178 -31.99 -8.80 -8.72
C VAL A 178 -33.41 -8.92 -9.23
N SER A 179 -33.76 -10.11 -9.72
CA SER A 179 -35.13 -10.52 -9.87
C SER A 179 -35.76 -10.21 -8.53
N GLN A 180 -36.58 -9.17 -8.51
CA GLN A 180 -37.38 -8.80 -7.37
C GLN A 180 -38.06 -10.09 -6.91
N ILE A 181 -37.62 -10.63 -5.79
CA ILE A 181 -38.36 -11.70 -5.12
C ILE A 181 -39.56 -10.98 -4.53
N SER A 182 -40.61 -10.85 -5.33
CA SER A 182 -41.92 -10.46 -4.86
C SER A 182 -42.30 -11.47 -3.78
N SER A 183 -42.32 -11.01 -2.54
CA SER A 183 -42.85 -11.79 -1.42
C SER A 183 -44.30 -12.16 -1.75
N PRO A 184 -44.71 -13.44 -1.66
CA PRO A 184 -46.09 -13.81 -1.90
C PRO A 184 -46.93 -13.26 -0.76
N SER A 185 -47.64 -12.18 -1.05
CA SER A 185 -48.67 -11.64 -0.17
C SER A 185 -49.88 -12.55 -0.25
N VAL A 186 -50.05 -13.41 0.75
CA VAL A 186 -51.28 -14.19 0.94
C VAL A 186 -52.40 -13.20 1.30
N HIS A 187 -53.26 -12.90 0.34
CA HIS A 187 -54.55 -12.25 0.61
C HIS A 187 -55.56 -13.34 0.99
N SER A 188 -56.01 -13.31 2.25
CA SER A 188 -57.32 -13.82 2.63
C SER A 188 -58.11 -12.68 3.27
N ASN A 189 -59.21 -12.36 2.59
CA ASN A 189 -60.23 -11.36 2.86
C ASN A 189 -60.77 -11.43 4.30
N ASN A 190 -61.01 -10.29 4.97
CA ASN A 190 -62.30 -9.59 4.97
C ASN A 190 -62.44 -8.56 6.11
N SER A 191 -62.97 -7.39 5.74
CA SER A 191 -63.87 -6.49 6.49
C SER A 191 -63.60 -6.18 7.98
N ASN A 192 -63.32 -4.92 8.32
CA ASN A 192 -64.30 -3.99 8.94
C ASN A 192 -63.65 -2.73 9.56
N LEU A 193 -64.24 -1.59 9.19
CA LEU A 193 -64.72 -0.50 10.07
C LEU A 193 -63.78 0.13 11.14
N ALA A 194 -63.33 1.34 10.79
CA ALA A 194 -63.45 2.61 11.52
C ALA A 194 -63.00 2.79 13.00
N HIS A 195 -62.29 3.92 13.16
CA HIS A 195 -62.37 4.93 14.25
C HIS A 195 -61.46 4.86 15.49
N LYS A 196 -60.70 5.97 15.60
CA LYS A 196 -60.50 6.90 16.74
C LYS A 196 -59.61 6.49 17.93
N GLY A 197 -58.70 7.42 18.27
CA GLY A 197 -58.42 7.80 19.67
C GLY A 197 -56.94 7.94 20.03
N ASN A 198 -56.50 9.17 20.37
CA ASN A 198 -55.23 9.47 21.06
C ASN A 198 -55.31 9.12 22.58
N PRO A 199 -54.31 9.50 23.42
CA PRO A 199 -53.23 8.72 24.08
C PRO A 199 -53.51 8.64 25.63
N PRO A 200 -52.57 8.63 26.61
CA PRO A 200 -51.13 8.30 26.72
C PRO A 200 -50.82 7.27 27.85
N THR A 201 -49.55 6.95 28.15
CA THR A 201 -48.88 7.03 29.49
C THR A 201 -47.62 6.13 29.59
N LEU A 202 -46.61 6.69 30.26
CA LEU A 202 -45.24 6.25 30.57
C LEU A 202 -45.11 4.91 31.31
N SER A 203 -44.01 4.17 31.06
CA SER A 203 -42.99 3.80 32.08
C SER A 203 -42.02 2.70 31.58
N GLY A 204 -40.71 2.86 31.84
CA GLY A 204 -39.88 1.75 32.34
C GLY A 204 -38.88 1.04 31.40
N LYS A 205 -37.63 1.54 31.41
CA LYS A 205 -36.30 0.86 31.53
C LYS A 205 -35.90 -0.40 30.72
N SER A 206 -34.56 -0.45 30.53
CA SER A 206 -33.66 -1.59 30.31
C SER A 206 -33.51 -2.09 28.85
N GLN A 207 -32.36 -1.90 28.21
CA GLN A 207 -31.02 -2.50 28.40
C GLN A 207 -30.77 -3.53 27.27
N VAL A 208 -29.77 -3.22 26.44
CA VAL A 208 -29.04 -4.18 25.57
C VAL A 208 -28.40 -5.24 26.48
N PRO A 209 -28.24 -6.53 26.09
CA PRO A 209 -26.96 -7.00 25.53
C PRO A 209 -27.11 -8.34 24.69
N PRO A 210 -26.10 -9.25 24.55
CA PRO A 210 -25.53 -9.67 23.26
C PRO A 210 -25.63 -11.20 22.99
N LEU A 211 -25.16 -11.67 21.83
CA LEU A 211 -25.01 -13.10 21.54
C LEU A 211 -23.62 -13.61 21.96
N VAL A 212 -23.59 -14.49 22.95
CA VAL A 212 -22.43 -15.28 23.41
C VAL A 212 -22.49 -16.68 22.77
N VAL A 213 -21.33 -17.18 22.36
CA VAL A 213 -21.05 -18.52 21.84
C VAL A 213 -21.27 -19.58 22.94
N PRO A 214 -21.94 -20.73 22.66
CA PRO A 214 -21.96 -21.85 23.60
C PRO A 214 -20.86 -22.86 23.29
N ILE A 215 -20.01 -23.08 24.29
CA ILE A 215 -19.24 -24.31 24.51
C ILE A 215 -20.19 -25.30 25.19
N ASN A 216 -20.13 -26.60 24.87
CA ASN A 216 -20.35 -27.62 25.90
C ASN A 216 -19.64 -28.96 25.62
N PRO A 217 -19.26 -29.70 26.70
CA PRO A 217 -18.39 -30.89 26.67
C PRO A 217 -19.18 -32.20 26.82
N THR A 218 -18.54 -33.36 26.60
CA THR A 218 -19.00 -34.65 27.16
C THR A 218 -17.85 -35.63 27.38
N ASN A 219 -17.95 -36.39 28.48
CA ASN A 219 -16.93 -37.22 29.15
C ASN A 219 -16.97 -38.71 28.74
N ASP A 220 -15.79 -39.36 28.77
CA ASP A 220 -15.39 -40.73 29.17
C ASP A 220 -16.18 -42.01 28.78
N ASN A 221 -15.53 -43.00 28.14
CA ASN A 221 -14.75 -44.08 28.83
C ASN A 221 -14.18 -45.20 27.90
N LYS A 222 -12.86 -45.45 28.03
CA LYS A 222 -12.10 -46.72 28.27
C LYS A 222 -11.91 -47.87 27.23
N GLY A 223 -10.62 -48.22 27.00
CA GLY A 223 -10.07 -49.57 26.68
C GLY A 223 -9.00 -49.57 25.55
N GLY A 224 -7.68 -49.58 25.84
CA GLY A 224 -6.73 -50.74 25.82
C GLY A 224 -6.31 -51.15 24.38
N ASP A 225 -5.07 -51.38 23.94
CA ASP A 225 -3.74 -51.67 24.52
C ASP A 225 -2.66 -51.35 23.42
N LYS A 226 -1.45 -50.96 23.87
CA LYS A 226 -0.09 -51.00 23.25
C LYS A 226 0.13 -50.90 21.72
N SER A 227 0.98 -49.96 21.30
CA SER A 227 2.38 -50.26 20.92
C SER A 227 3.18 -49.03 20.47
N SER A 228 4.44 -49.00 20.90
CA SER A 228 5.59 -48.21 20.38
C SER A 228 5.55 -46.70 20.54
N GLU A 229 5.78 -46.26 21.79
CA GLU A 229 6.49 -45.02 22.08
C GLU A 229 7.91 -45.09 21.48
N SER A 230 8.22 -44.19 20.56
CA SER A 230 9.60 -43.76 20.32
C SER A 230 9.77 -42.43 21.04
N SER A 231 10.41 -42.53 22.20
CA SER A 231 10.87 -41.44 23.06
C SER A 231 11.54 -40.34 22.25
N PHE A 232 11.01 -39.12 22.31
CA PHE A 232 11.83 -37.95 22.08
C PHE A 232 12.59 -37.72 23.38
N THR A 233 13.89 -37.92 23.32
CA THR A 233 14.82 -37.57 24.37
C THR A 233 14.63 -36.09 24.69
N ASN A 234 14.22 -35.82 25.93
CA ASN A 234 14.55 -34.57 26.59
C ASN A 234 16.04 -34.65 26.90
N ASP A 235 16.88 -34.18 25.98
CA ASP A 235 18.22 -33.77 26.36
C ASP A 235 18.11 -32.30 26.78
N GLU A 236 17.91 -32.15 28.09
CA GLU A 236 18.34 -30.98 28.85
C GLU A 236 19.87 -30.94 28.76
N ASP A 237 20.41 -30.26 27.74
CA ASP A 237 21.71 -29.62 27.85
C ASP A 237 21.46 -28.11 27.93
N VAL A 238 21.31 -27.68 29.18
CA VAL A 238 21.51 -26.30 29.61
C VAL A 238 23.01 -26.10 29.67
N ASP A 239 23.57 -25.35 28.73
CA ASP A 239 24.49 -24.23 28.95
C ASP A 239 25.04 -23.69 27.62
N ASP A 240 25.28 -22.38 27.62
CA ASP A 240 26.20 -21.60 26.77
C ASP A 240 25.66 -20.98 25.45
N ASP A 241 25.15 -19.75 25.59
CA ASP A 241 25.48 -18.55 24.81
C ASP A 241 25.80 -18.69 23.30
N GLY A 242 24.94 -18.08 22.48
CA GLY A 242 25.25 -17.74 21.08
C GLY A 242 24.12 -18.09 20.12
N VAL A 243 23.46 -17.06 19.60
CA VAL A 243 22.66 -17.04 18.36
C VAL A 243 22.45 -18.40 17.68
N GLU A 244 21.22 -18.93 17.69
CA GLU A 244 20.86 -20.07 16.84
C GLU A 244 21.18 -19.72 15.37
N SER A 245 22.28 -20.26 14.84
CA SER A 245 22.75 -19.95 13.49
C SER A 245 21.65 -20.22 12.45
N PHE A 246 21.37 -19.22 11.61
CA PHE A 246 20.33 -19.22 10.59
C PHE A 246 20.28 -20.51 9.75
N GLU A 247 21.43 -21.13 9.47
CA GLU A 247 21.53 -22.41 8.76
C GLU A 247 20.82 -23.57 9.48
N ARG A 248 20.88 -23.62 10.81
CA ARG A 248 20.22 -24.66 11.62
C ARG A 248 18.71 -24.46 11.63
N ILE A 249 18.25 -23.22 11.63
CA ILE A 249 16.82 -22.85 11.52
C ILE A 249 16.30 -23.19 10.13
N PHE A 250 17.10 -22.94 9.08
CA PHE A 250 16.75 -23.28 7.71
C PHE A 250 16.66 -24.80 7.50
N HIS A 251 17.60 -25.58 8.06
CA HIS A 251 17.49 -27.03 8.07
C HIS A 251 16.23 -27.52 8.79
N LYS A 252 15.91 -26.94 9.95
CA LYS A 252 14.68 -27.24 10.70
C LYS A 252 13.41 -26.84 9.94
N PHE A 253 13.46 -25.76 9.15
CA PHE A 253 12.38 -25.34 8.26
C PHE A 253 12.17 -26.36 7.14
N MET A 254 13.24 -26.85 6.53
CA MET A 254 13.19 -27.85 5.45
C MET A 254 12.63 -29.18 5.95
N ASP A 255 13.05 -29.63 7.12
CA ASP A 255 12.51 -30.83 7.78
C ASP A 255 11.03 -30.66 8.13
N THR A 256 10.64 -29.46 8.57
CA THR A 256 9.24 -29.15 8.87
C THR A 256 8.39 -29.14 7.60
N ARG A 257 8.89 -28.57 6.52
CA ARG A 257 8.25 -28.56 5.20
C ARG A 257 7.98 -29.97 4.68
N GLU A 258 8.90 -30.90 4.89
CA GLU A 258 8.72 -32.31 4.48
C GLU A 258 7.68 -33.05 5.34
N ARG A 259 7.48 -32.61 6.59
CA ARG A 259 6.54 -33.20 7.55
C ARG A 259 5.14 -32.61 7.49
N LEU A 260 4.99 -31.36 7.02
CA LEU A 260 3.70 -30.67 6.93
C LEU A 260 2.63 -31.44 6.14
N PRO A 261 2.91 -32.09 4.99
CA PRO A 261 1.90 -32.85 4.24
C PRO A 261 1.33 -34.05 4.99
N LYS A 262 2.01 -34.52 6.05
CA LYS A 262 1.62 -35.69 6.84
C LYS A 262 0.78 -35.33 8.07
N LEU A 263 0.54 -34.04 8.30
CA LEU A 263 -0.17 -33.52 9.48
C LEU A 263 -1.58 -33.05 9.12
N ASP A 264 -2.49 -33.13 10.09
CA ASP A 264 -3.85 -32.60 9.93
C ASP A 264 -3.85 -31.06 9.80
N PRO A 265 -4.94 -30.44 9.29
CA PRO A 265 -4.99 -28.99 9.09
C PRO A 265 -4.72 -28.13 10.35
N GLN A 266 -5.10 -28.60 11.55
CA GLN A 266 -4.90 -27.86 12.79
C GLN A 266 -3.44 -27.96 13.26
N GLN A 267 -2.85 -29.15 13.18
CA GLN A 267 -1.44 -29.38 13.52
C GLN A 267 -0.49 -28.65 12.57
N ARG A 268 -0.82 -28.61 11.27
CA ARG A 268 -0.07 -27.82 10.28
C ARG A 268 -0.04 -26.34 10.65
N ARG A 269 -1.16 -25.80 11.11
CA ARG A 269 -1.28 -24.39 11.51
C ARG A 269 -0.42 -24.08 12.74
N ILE A 270 -0.51 -24.90 13.78
CA ILE A 270 0.28 -24.72 15.02
C ILE A 270 1.79 -24.82 14.73
N LEU A 271 2.19 -25.77 13.89
CA LEU A 271 3.60 -25.96 13.56
C LEU A 271 4.15 -24.83 12.67
N ALA A 272 3.38 -24.38 11.68
CA ALA A 272 3.75 -23.25 10.84
C ALA A 272 3.90 -21.96 11.66
N GLU A 273 2.97 -21.68 12.58
CA GLU A 273 3.03 -20.54 13.49
C GLU A 273 4.29 -20.57 14.36
N LYS A 274 4.63 -21.73 14.92
CA LYS A 274 5.85 -21.89 15.74
C LYS A 274 7.13 -21.63 14.94
N VAL A 275 7.19 -22.08 13.69
CA VAL A 275 8.35 -21.89 12.82
C VAL A 275 8.50 -20.44 12.39
N ILE A 276 7.39 -19.77 12.05
CA ILE A 276 7.40 -18.35 11.70
C ILE A 276 7.89 -17.50 12.88
N LEU A 277 7.38 -17.78 14.09
CA LEU A 277 7.82 -17.06 15.29
C LEU A 277 9.30 -17.29 15.61
N GLN A 278 9.83 -18.49 15.34
CA GLN A 278 11.25 -18.78 15.51
C GLN A 278 12.12 -18.05 14.47
N LEU A 279 11.66 -17.96 13.22
CA LEU A 279 12.35 -17.21 12.15
C LEU A 279 12.36 -15.70 12.41
N CYS A 280 11.24 -15.11 12.80
CA CYS A 280 11.17 -13.68 13.13
C CYS A 280 12.13 -13.31 14.26
N ARG A 281 12.17 -14.15 15.32
CA ARG A 281 13.10 -13.94 16.43
C ARG A 281 14.57 -14.03 16.02
N SER A 282 14.93 -14.89 15.07
CA SER A 282 16.31 -14.98 14.59
C SER A 282 16.72 -13.77 13.73
N VAL A 283 15.80 -13.20 12.95
CA VAL A 283 16.06 -12.00 12.15
C VAL A 283 16.23 -10.77 13.04
N ASP A 284 15.45 -10.66 14.12
CA ASP A 284 15.56 -9.54 15.07
C ASP A 284 16.86 -9.61 15.91
N ASN A 285 17.46 -10.79 16.06
CA ASN A 285 18.65 -11.00 16.89
C ASN A 285 19.99 -10.85 16.14
N GLU A 286 19.98 -10.64 14.81
CA GLU A 286 21.19 -10.26 14.04
C GLU A 286 21.49 -8.76 14.12
N THR A 287 20.62 -7.97 14.75
CA THR A 287 20.78 -6.52 14.90
C THR A 287 21.51 -6.08 16.18
N ASP A 288 21.96 -7.01 17.03
CA ASP A 288 22.57 -6.64 18.32
C ASP A 288 23.81 -7.49 18.64
N GLU A 289 24.83 -7.41 17.78
CA GLU A 289 26.21 -7.69 18.20
C GLU A 289 27.21 -6.88 17.36
N SER A 290 27.63 -5.73 17.89
CA SER A 290 28.85 -5.03 17.46
C SER A 290 29.48 -4.31 18.66
N THR A 291 30.45 -5.03 19.24
CA THR A 291 31.71 -4.58 19.85
C THR A 291 31.71 -3.99 21.27
N ASP A 292 32.16 -4.83 22.20
CA ASP A 292 32.91 -4.49 23.41
C ASP A 292 34.27 -3.84 23.08
N GLY A 293 34.67 -2.87 23.93
CA GLY A 293 36.04 -2.70 24.45
C GLY A 293 37.06 -1.89 23.64
N ASP A 294 37.41 -0.67 24.09
CA ASP A 294 38.73 -0.41 24.69
C ASP A 294 38.85 0.99 25.33
N ASP A 295 39.56 0.97 26.46
CA ASP A 295 39.87 2.00 27.47
C ASP A 295 40.91 3.04 26.98
N PHE A 296 40.82 4.31 27.42
CA PHE A 296 41.98 5.18 27.76
C PHE A 296 41.55 6.56 28.34
N THR A 297 41.77 6.71 29.65
CA THR A 297 42.21 7.90 30.43
C THR A 297 41.81 9.33 30.00
N SER A 298 41.17 10.09 30.92
CA SER A 298 41.75 11.32 31.51
C SER A 298 40.80 12.05 32.47
N SER A 299 41.38 12.45 33.61
CA SER A 299 40.95 13.41 34.67
C SER A 299 40.45 12.80 35.97
#